data_AF-A0A965EGQ5-F1
#
_entry.id   AF-A0A965EGQ5-F1
#
_cell.length_a   1.000
_cell.length_b   1.000
_cell.length_c   1.000
_cell.angle_alpha   90.00
_cell.angle_beta   90.00
_cell.angle_gamma   90.00
#
_symmetry.space_group_name_H-M   'P 1'
#
loop_
_entity.id
_entity.type
_entity.pdbx_description
1 polymer ?
#
loop_
_entity_poly.entity_id
_entity_poly.type
_entity_poly.pdbx_seq_one_letter_code
_entity_poly.pdbx_strand_id
1 'polypeptide(L)'
;MINNTLVRKAVPAVAAFSLAFVGILALVPRGQDDGDKLVPVAVATRPLSDGTTANAVRNGAEIRMIEESARAEGAVGSLDELPDGVLAYDHVAGQQILLTSFAQSRVRSLGKGYVAISVKLDPQRWVGALLEAGRIVDVYDTDDVSPRRVALRAVILESPNPAELMPTEDTLVSIGVPEESLPDVLKAVANNRIWLVGR
;
A
#
# COMPACT_ATOMS: atom_id res chain seq x y z
N MET A 1 -71.42 40.45 -17.49
CA MET A 1 -70.41 41.49 -17.77
C MET A 1 -69.16 41.18 -16.96
N ILE A 2 -68.10 40.65 -17.58
CA ILE A 2 -66.83 40.35 -16.89
C ILE A 2 -66.02 41.65 -16.84
N ASN A 3 -65.60 42.05 -15.64
CA ASN A 3 -65.03 43.36 -15.35
C ASN A 3 -63.58 43.45 -15.88
N ASN A 4 -63.42 44.04 -17.07
CA ASN A 4 -62.18 44.06 -17.86
C ASN A 4 -61.00 44.81 -17.21
N THR A 5 -61.25 45.60 -16.16
CA THR A 5 -60.23 46.39 -15.44
C THR A 5 -59.46 45.57 -14.41
N LEU A 6 -60.07 44.53 -13.83
CA LEU A 6 -59.42 43.61 -12.88
C LEU A 6 -58.48 42.63 -13.59
N VAL A 7 -58.90 42.13 -14.75
CA VAL A 7 -58.11 41.19 -15.58
C VAL A 7 -56.79 41.84 -16.02
N ARG A 8 -56.83 43.10 -16.46
CA ARG A 8 -55.65 43.80 -16.99
C ARG A 8 -54.58 44.12 -15.94
N LYS A 9 -54.97 44.24 -14.66
CA LYS A 9 -54.03 44.45 -13.53
C LYS A 9 -53.41 43.16 -13.00
N ALA A 10 -54.11 42.04 -13.12
CA ALA A 10 -53.61 40.74 -12.64
C ALA A 10 -52.65 40.06 -13.63
N VAL A 11 -52.77 40.34 -14.93
CA VAL A 11 -51.91 39.75 -15.99
C VAL A 11 -50.40 39.84 -15.72
N PRO A 12 -49.81 41.01 -15.36
CA PRO A 12 -48.37 41.08 -15.12
C PRO A 12 -47.94 40.30 -13.88
N ALA A 13 -48.77 40.26 -12.83
CA ALA A 13 -48.48 39.52 -11.61
C ALA A 13 -48.53 38.01 -11.83
N VAL A 14 -49.53 37.53 -12.58
CA VAL A 14 -49.65 36.11 -12.95
C VAL A 14 -48.48 35.69 -13.85
N ALA A 15 -48.12 36.50 -14.84
CA ALA A 15 -46.99 36.22 -15.73
C ALA A 15 -45.65 36.13 -14.98
N ALA A 16 -45.40 37.05 -14.02
CA ALA A 16 -44.20 37.01 -13.19
C ALA A 16 -44.16 35.76 -12.30
N PHE A 17 -45.30 35.37 -11.73
CA PHE A 17 -45.40 34.17 -10.90
C PHE A 17 -45.19 32.88 -11.73
N SER A 18 -45.73 32.83 -12.95
CA SER A 18 -45.51 31.71 -13.87
C SER A 18 -44.04 31.58 -14.28
N LEU A 19 -43.37 32.70 -14.56
CA LEU A 19 -41.95 32.71 -14.92
C LEU A 19 -41.04 32.27 -13.75
N ALA A 20 -41.35 32.71 -12.53
CA ALA A 20 -40.64 32.27 -11.34
C ALA A 20 -40.85 30.76 -11.10
N PHE A 21 -42.07 30.26 -11.30
CA PHE A 21 -42.37 28.85 -11.10
C PHE A 21 -41.68 27.95 -12.14
N VAL A 22 -41.65 28.36 -13.41
CA VAL A 22 -40.91 27.68 -14.48
C VAL A 22 -39.40 27.77 -14.23
N GLY A 23 -38.90 28.92 -13.76
CA GLY A 23 -37.49 29.09 -13.38
C GLY A 23 -37.07 28.16 -12.25
N ILE A 24 -37.90 28.00 -11.22
CA ILE A 24 -37.67 27.07 -10.11
C ILE A 24 -37.70 25.62 -10.61
N LEU A 25 -38.66 25.26 -11.46
CA LEU A 25 -38.73 23.92 -12.08
C LEU A 25 -37.57 23.64 -13.05
N ALA A 26 -37.01 24.67 -13.69
CA ALA A 26 -35.81 24.56 -14.53
C ALA A 26 -34.51 24.51 -13.71
N LEU A 27 -34.55 24.99 -12.45
CA LEU A 27 -33.43 24.95 -11.52
C LEU A 27 -33.36 23.66 -10.70
N VAL A 28 -34.43 22.84 -10.71
CA VAL A 28 -34.33 21.46 -10.23
C VAL A 28 -33.39 20.74 -11.19
N PRO A 29 -32.21 20.29 -10.74
CA PRO A 29 -31.35 19.47 -11.56
C PRO A 29 -32.19 18.24 -11.91
N ARG A 30 -32.59 18.12 -13.18
CA ARG A 30 -32.96 16.82 -13.72
C ARG A 30 -31.64 16.08 -13.75
N GLY A 31 -31.32 15.42 -12.63
CA GLY A 31 -30.31 14.38 -12.59
C GLY A 31 -30.68 13.45 -13.73
N GLN A 32 -29.91 13.59 -14.81
CA GLN A 32 -29.93 12.66 -15.90
C GLN A 32 -29.44 11.38 -15.24
N ASP A 33 -30.39 10.49 -14.97
CA ASP A 33 -30.17 9.15 -14.45
C ASP A 33 -29.53 8.33 -15.57
N ASP A 34 -28.36 8.76 -16.04
CA ASP A 34 -27.43 7.96 -16.82
C ASP A 34 -26.78 7.04 -15.78
N GLY A 35 -27.53 6.02 -15.35
CA GLY A 35 -27.21 5.17 -14.20
C GLY A 35 -25.71 4.98 -14.04
N ASP A 36 -25.15 5.65 -13.03
CA ASP A 36 -23.71 5.77 -12.84
C ASP A 36 -23.11 4.37 -12.86
N LYS A 37 -22.26 4.11 -13.86
CA LYS A 37 -21.66 2.81 -14.03
C LYS A 37 -20.70 2.59 -12.87
N LEU A 38 -21.15 1.80 -11.90
CA LEU A 38 -20.34 1.44 -10.74
C LEU A 38 -19.33 0.37 -11.13
N VAL A 39 -18.08 0.56 -10.69
CA VAL A 39 -16.98 -0.37 -10.91
C VAL A 39 -16.36 -0.79 -9.57
N PRO A 40 -15.92 -2.05 -9.44
CA PRO A 40 -15.26 -2.52 -8.23
C PRO A 40 -13.84 -1.96 -8.16
N VAL A 41 -13.45 -1.49 -6.98
CA VAL A 41 -12.09 -1.02 -6.68
C VAL A 41 -11.68 -1.46 -5.28
N ALA A 42 -10.46 -1.98 -5.16
CA ALA A 42 -9.82 -2.25 -3.88
C ALA A 42 -9.43 -0.95 -3.19
N VAL A 43 -9.87 -0.77 -1.95
CA VAL A 43 -9.51 0.37 -1.09
C VAL A 43 -8.94 -0.10 0.24
N ALA A 44 -8.04 0.68 0.82
CA ALA A 44 -7.53 0.42 2.17
C ALA A 44 -8.63 0.70 3.22
N THR A 45 -8.89 -0.22 4.15
CA THR A 45 -9.85 -0.01 5.25
C THR A 45 -9.22 0.64 6.47
N ARG A 46 -7.89 0.61 6.54
CA ARG A 46 -7.05 1.17 7.60
C ARG A 46 -5.74 1.68 6.99
N PRO A 47 -4.94 2.49 7.71
CA PRO A 47 -3.60 2.83 7.25
C PRO A 47 -2.76 1.57 6.99
N LEU A 48 -2.10 1.53 5.83
CA LEU A 48 -1.17 0.47 5.43
C LEU A 48 0.19 1.10 5.19
N SER A 49 1.21 0.63 5.87
CA SER A 49 2.56 1.17 5.72
C SER A 49 3.24 0.65 4.47
N ASP A 50 4.24 1.39 4.00
CA ASP A 50 5.22 0.90 3.06
C ASP A 50 5.83 -0.45 3.51
N GLY A 51 6.21 -1.27 2.54
CA GLY A 51 6.70 -2.61 2.78
C GLY A 51 5.63 -3.64 3.20
N THR A 52 4.36 -3.25 3.39
CA THR A 52 3.28 -4.21 3.68
C THR A 52 3.15 -5.22 2.53
N THR A 53 3.15 -6.51 2.85
CA THR A 53 3.07 -7.59 1.85
C THR A 53 1.70 -7.64 1.18
N ALA A 54 1.62 -8.11 -0.07
CA ALA A 54 0.34 -8.28 -0.76
C ALA A 54 -0.69 -9.09 0.06
N ASN A 55 -0.26 -10.15 0.74
CA ASN A 55 -1.12 -10.92 1.66
C ASN A 55 -1.64 -10.09 2.84
N ALA A 56 -0.79 -9.26 3.45
CA ALA A 56 -1.23 -8.37 4.52
C ALA A 56 -2.17 -7.26 4.01
N VAL A 57 -1.97 -6.77 2.77
CA VAL A 57 -2.89 -5.83 2.11
C VAL A 57 -4.26 -6.46 1.91
N ARG A 58 -4.37 -7.74 1.51
CA ARG A 58 -5.66 -8.45 1.38
C ARG A 58 -6.49 -8.41 2.68
N ASN A 59 -5.83 -8.44 3.83
CA ASN A 59 -6.46 -8.37 5.15
C ASN A 59 -6.70 -6.94 5.65
N GLY A 60 -6.24 -5.92 4.93
CA GLY A 60 -6.37 -4.51 5.28
C GLY A 60 -7.03 -3.66 4.20
N ALA A 61 -7.60 -4.30 3.19
CA ALA A 61 -8.31 -3.69 2.08
C ALA A 61 -9.64 -4.41 1.83
N GLU A 62 -10.56 -3.72 1.17
CA GLU A 62 -11.86 -4.27 0.77
C GLU A 62 -12.21 -3.80 -0.64
N ILE A 63 -13.12 -4.52 -1.32
CA ILE A 63 -13.67 -4.09 -2.61
C ILE A 63 -14.86 -3.16 -2.35
N ARG A 64 -14.80 -1.95 -2.91
CA ARG A 64 -15.91 -1.00 -2.92
C ARG A 64 -16.35 -0.72 -4.35
N MET A 65 -17.66 -0.58 -4.51
CA MET A 65 -18.25 -0.08 -5.75
C MET A 65 -18.20 1.45 -5.74
N ILE A 66 -17.58 2.02 -6.76
CA ILE A 66 -17.49 3.47 -6.95
C ILE A 66 -17.89 3.82 -8.37
N GLU A 67 -18.23 5.09 -8.62
CA GLU A 67 -18.47 5.58 -9.97
C GLU A 67 -17.23 5.38 -10.85
N GLU A 68 -17.42 4.97 -12.10
CA GLU A 68 -16.32 4.76 -13.05
C GLU A 68 -15.46 6.03 -13.23
N SER A 69 -16.06 7.22 -13.12
CA SER A 69 -15.39 8.53 -13.13
C SER A 69 -14.46 8.75 -11.93
N ALA A 70 -14.73 8.11 -10.79
CA ALA A 70 -13.96 8.21 -9.56
C ALA A 70 -12.84 7.16 -9.46
N ARG A 71 -12.79 6.19 -10.38
CA ARG A 71 -11.75 5.17 -10.42
C ARG A 71 -10.41 5.78 -10.83
N ALA A 72 -9.41 5.62 -9.97
CA ALA A 72 -8.05 5.98 -10.30
C ALA A 72 -7.49 5.04 -11.38
N GLU A 73 -6.68 5.60 -12.28
CA GLU A 73 -6.04 4.81 -13.33
C GLU A 73 -5.13 3.74 -12.71
N GLY A 74 -5.29 2.48 -13.14
CA GLY A 74 -4.53 1.36 -12.58
C GLY A 74 -5.01 0.86 -11.21
N ALA A 75 -6.19 1.33 -10.74
CA ALA A 75 -6.80 0.80 -9.53
C ALA A 75 -7.19 -0.67 -9.69
N VAL A 76 -6.88 -1.45 -8.67
CA VAL A 76 -7.09 -2.89 -8.63
C VAL A 76 -8.58 -3.21 -8.47
N GLY A 77 -9.13 -4.08 -9.32
CA GLY A 77 -10.55 -4.43 -9.30
C GLY A 77 -10.88 -5.58 -8.34
N SER A 78 -9.90 -6.44 -8.06
CA SER A 78 -10.03 -7.58 -7.15
C SER A 78 -8.79 -7.77 -6.28
N LEU A 79 -8.96 -8.21 -5.03
CA LEU A 79 -7.85 -8.52 -4.12
C LEU A 79 -7.00 -9.71 -4.60
N ASP A 80 -7.55 -10.54 -5.49
CA ASP A 80 -6.83 -11.66 -6.11
C ASP A 80 -5.87 -11.19 -7.23
N GLU A 81 -6.10 -10.00 -7.78
CA GLU A 81 -5.26 -9.37 -8.81
C GLU A 81 -4.07 -8.60 -8.22
N LEU A 82 -3.95 -8.56 -6.88
CA LEU A 82 -2.82 -7.91 -6.24
C LEU A 82 -1.51 -8.60 -6.66
N PRO A 83 -0.54 -7.85 -7.21
CA PRO A 83 0.73 -8.41 -7.63
C PRO A 83 1.51 -8.89 -6.40
N ASP A 84 2.44 -9.79 -6.65
CA ASP A 84 3.40 -10.20 -5.62
C ASP A 84 4.29 -9.02 -5.19
N GLY A 85 4.86 -9.15 -4.00
CA GLY A 85 5.76 -8.15 -3.41
C GLY A 85 5.11 -7.33 -2.30
N VAL A 86 5.47 -6.05 -2.25
CA VAL A 86 5.11 -5.16 -1.14
C VAL A 86 4.63 -3.79 -1.61
N LEU A 87 3.90 -3.07 -0.77
CA LEU A 87 3.60 -1.66 -0.98
C LEU A 87 4.90 -0.84 -1.05
N ALA A 88 5.02 0.00 -2.08
CA ALA A 88 6.15 0.91 -2.26
C ALA A 88 6.03 2.20 -1.44
N TYR A 89 4.83 2.49 -0.92
CA TYR A 89 4.54 3.70 -0.15
C TYR A 89 3.32 3.48 0.78
N ASP A 90 3.21 4.34 1.79
CA ASP A 90 2.08 4.34 2.73
C ASP A 90 0.75 4.62 2.02
N HIS A 91 -0.32 3.99 2.51
CA HIS A 91 -1.69 4.23 2.11
C HIS A 91 -2.53 4.61 3.31
N VAL A 92 -3.43 5.58 3.14
CA VAL A 92 -4.40 5.98 4.15
C VAL A 92 -5.72 5.22 3.97
N ALA A 93 -6.54 5.16 5.03
CA ALA A 93 -7.86 4.56 4.95
C ALA A 93 -8.73 5.28 3.91
N GLY A 94 -9.46 4.51 3.10
CA GLY A 94 -10.28 4.96 1.98
C GLY A 94 -9.52 5.18 0.67
N GLN A 95 -8.19 5.10 0.67
CA GLN A 95 -7.39 5.26 -0.54
C GLN A 95 -7.52 4.02 -1.44
N GLN A 96 -7.64 4.24 -2.75
CA GLN A 96 -7.65 3.17 -3.76
C GLN A 96 -6.26 2.54 -3.89
N ILE A 97 -6.21 1.21 -3.96
CA ILE A 97 -4.98 0.44 -4.17
C ILE A 97 -4.69 0.35 -5.67
N LEU A 98 -3.51 0.77 -6.08
CA LEU A 98 -3.08 0.77 -7.47
C LEU A 98 -2.12 -0.41 -7.72
N LEU A 99 -2.08 -0.94 -8.94
CA LEU A 99 -1.05 -1.91 -9.33
C LEU A 99 0.36 -1.32 -9.19
N THR A 100 0.50 -0.03 -9.49
CA THR A 100 1.75 0.74 -9.34
C THR A 100 2.10 1.05 -7.88
N SER A 101 1.22 0.73 -6.93
CA SER A 101 1.53 0.78 -5.50
C SER A 101 2.48 -0.32 -5.06
N PHE A 102 2.70 -1.34 -5.89
CA PHE A 102 3.53 -2.49 -5.54
C PHE A 102 4.91 -2.45 -6.17
N ALA A 103 5.90 -2.83 -5.38
CA ALA A 103 7.25 -3.13 -5.84
C ALA A 103 7.52 -4.64 -5.73
N GLN A 104 8.09 -5.24 -6.78
CA GLN A 104 8.48 -6.65 -6.81
C GLN A 104 9.51 -7.01 -5.73
N SER A 105 10.29 -6.04 -5.25
CA SER A 105 11.26 -6.24 -4.16
C SER A 105 11.43 -4.95 -3.35
N ARG A 106 11.54 -5.09 -2.02
CA ARG A 106 11.78 -3.99 -1.08
C ARG A 106 13.08 -3.23 -1.34
N VAL A 107 14.02 -3.76 -2.13
CA VAL A 107 15.30 -3.09 -2.43
C VAL A 107 15.06 -1.66 -2.93
N ARG A 108 14.01 -1.43 -3.73
CA ARG A 108 13.64 -0.09 -4.19
C ARG A 108 12.88 0.76 -3.17
N SER A 109 12.25 0.15 -2.17
CA SER A 109 11.46 0.85 -1.14
C SER A 109 12.25 1.15 0.14
N LEU A 110 13.49 0.66 0.30
CA LEU A 110 14.32 0.93 1.49
C LEU A 110 14.63 2.43 1.70
N GLY A 111 14.44 3.27 0.68
CA GLY A 111 14.81 4.68 0.71
C GLY A 111 16.30 4.92 0.47
N LYS A 112 16.73 6.18 0.58
CA LYS A 112 18.15 6.55 0.47
C LYS A 112 18.90 6.12 1.73
N GLY A 113 20.16 5.67 1.60
CA GLY A 113 21.03 5.32 2.71
C GLY A 113 21.02 3.84 3.13
N TYR A 114 20.38 2.97 2.35
CA TYR A 114 20.51 1.52 2.51
C TYR A 114 21.18 0.89 1.30
N VAL A 115 21.97 -0.15 1.56
CA VAL A 115 22.62 -0.98 0.53
C VAL A 115 22.12 -2.41 0.67
N ALA A 116 21.74 -3.01 -0.44
CA ALA A 116 21.35 -4.41 -0.50
C ALA A 116 22.59 -5.30 -0.65
N ILE A 117 22.69 -6.32 0.19
CA ILE A 117 23.72 -7.36 0.10
C ILE A 117 23.08 -8.74 0.22
N SER A 118 23.66 -9.73 -0.45
CA SER A 118 23.27 -11.14 -0.29
C SER A 118 24.30 -11.85 0.58
N VAL A 119 23.82 -12.53 1.60
CA VAL A 119 24.65 -13.20 2.61
C VAL A 119 24.27 -14.68 2.66
N LYS A 120 25.31 -15.52 2.76
CA LYS A 120 25.14 -16.95 2.94
C LYS A 120 25.05 -17.23 4.44
N LEU A 121 23.95 -17.83 4.89
CA LEU A 121 23.59 -17.98 6.29
C LEU A 121 23.10 -19.40 6.58
N ASP A 122 23.59 -19.97 7.69
CA ASP A 122 23.02 -21.19 8.25
C ASP A 122 21.59 -20.89 8.74
N PRO A 123 20.60 -21.76 8.48
CA PRO A 123 19.21 -21.57 8.93
C PRO A 123 19.05 -21.38 10.44
N GLN A 124 20.05 -21.76 11.24
CA GLN A 124 20.05 -21.57 12.71
C GLN A 124 20.54 -20.18 13.15
N ARG A 125 21.28 -19.47 12.28
CA ARG A 125 21.88 -18.15 12.57
C ARG A 125 21.00 -16.99 12.14
N TRP A 126 19.91 -17.29 11.46
CA TRP A 126 18.79 -16.38 11.32
C TRP A 126 17.57 -17.01 11.98
N VAL A 127 16.60 -16.20 12.41
CA VAL A 127 15.32 -16.72 12.92
C VAL A 127 14.51 -17.24 11.71
N GLY A 128 14.96 -18.37 11.18
CA GLY A 128 14.42 -19.07 10.02
C GLY A 128 13.15 -19.80 10.36
N ALA A 129 12.06 -19.05 10.38
CA ALA A 129 10.66 -19.49 10.27
C ALA A 129 9.68 -18.34 10.55
N LEU A 130 10.12 -17.24 11.18
CA LEU A 130 9.24 -16.15 11.66
C LEU A 130 9.46 -14.82 10.95
N LEU A 131 10.45 -14.72 10.07
CA LEU A 131 10.82 -13.46 9.43
C LEU A 131 10.46 -13.48 7.95
N GLU A 132 9.28 -12.96 7.64
CA GLU A 132 8.86 -12.67 6.27
C GLU A 132 9.76 -11.60 5.65
N ALA A 133 9.88 -11.65 4.31
CA ALA A 133 10.47 -10.56 3.54
C ALA A 133 9.88 -9.23 4.00
N GLY A 134 10.75 -8.36 4.49
CA GLY A 134 10.39 -7.07 5.00
C GLY A 134 10.35 -6.89 6.51
N ARG A 135 10.72 -7.91 7.28
CA ARG A 135 10.96 -7.69 8.70
C ARG A 135 12.24 -6.89 8.92
N ILE A 136 12.19 -6.03 9.93
CA ILE A 136 13.35 -5.31 10.45
C ILE A 136 14.06 -6.22 11.44
N VAL A 137 15.37 -6.38 11.28
CA VAL A 137 16.24 -7.19 12.11
C VAL A 137 17.45 -6.39 12.57
N ASP A 138 18.00 -6.79 13.70
CA ASP A 138 19.31 -6.33 14.15
C ASP A 138 20.37 -7.36 13.69
N VAL A 139 21.51 -6.87 13.22
CA VAL A 139 22.62 -7.72 12.76
C VAL A 139 23.70 -7.76 13.84
N TYR A 140 24.12 -8.97 14.23
CA TYR A 140 25.16 -9.18 15.24
C TYR A 140 26.37 -9.89 14.63
N ASP A 141 27.57 -9.49 15.06
CA ASP A 141 28.84 -10.21 14.88
C ASP A 141 29.15 -10.99 16.16
N THR A 142 29.40 -12.28 16.02
CA THR A 142 29.66 -13.21 17.13
C THR A 142 31.12 -13.63 17.23
N ASP A 143 32.05 -12.75 16.83
CA ASP A 143 33.50 -12.99 16.95
C ASP A 143 34.00 -13.17 18.39
N ASP A 144 33.41 -12.43 19.33
CA ASP A 144 33.86 -12.34 20.71
C ASP A 144 32.98 -13.14 21.68
N VAL A 145 33.45 -13.28 22.93
CA VAL A 145 32.72 -13.85 24.08
C VAL A 145 31.33 -13.21 24.28
N SER A 146 31.12 -12.00 23.75
CA SER A 146 29.84 -11.31 23.71
C SER A 146 29.46 -10.89 22.29
N PRO A 147 28.25 -11.22 21.80
CA PRO A 147 27.74 -10.74 20.51
C PRO A 147 27.73 -9.21 20.45
N ARG A 148 28.33 -8.63 19.40
CA ARG A 148 28.30 -7.18 19.14
C ARG A 148 27.29 -6.88 18.05
N ARG A 149 26.36 -5.96 18.30
CA ARG A 149 25.47 -5.46 17.24
C ARG A 149 26.24 -4.60 16.25
N VAL A 150 26.22 -4.97 14.98
CA VAL A 150 26.96 -4.30 13.88
C VAL A 150 26.05 -3.49 12.96
N ALA A 151 24.77 -3.83 12.88
CA ALA A 151 23.77 -3.00 12.22
C ALA A 151 22.46 -2.97 13.00
N LEU A 152 21.86 -1.79 13.04
CA LEU A 152 20.51 -1.56 13.53
C LEU A 152 19.58 -1.46 12.33
N ARG A 153 18.36 -1.99 12.47
CA ARG A 153 17.30 -1.82 11.48
C ARG A 153 17.63 -2.35 10.08
N ALA A 154 18.42 -3.41 9.98
CA ALA A 154 18.55 -4.09 8.69
C ALA A 154 17.18 -4.66 8.28
N VAL A 155 16.93 -4.74 6.99
CA VAL A 155 15.64 -5.19 6.45
C VAL A 155 15.86 -6.46 5.66
N ILE A 156 15.12 -7.52 5.94
CA ILE A 156 15.14 -8.70 5.08
C ILE A 156 14.47 -8.32 3.77
N LEU A 157 15.21 -8.41 2.67
CA LEU A 157 14.71 -8.09 1.34
C LEU A 157 14.12 -9.32 0.67
N GLU A 158 14.78 -10.46 0.87
CA GLU A 158 14.39 -11.73 0.30
C GLU A 158 14.77 -12.85 1.27
N SER A 159 13.84 -13.79 1.42
CA SER A 159 13.95 -14.94 2.32
C SER A 159 13.55 -16.20 1.56
N PRO A 160 14.30 -17.31 1.66
CA PRO A 160 13.84 -18.60 1.15
C PRO A 160 12.55 -19.03 1.85
N ASN A 161 11.74 -19.83 1.15
CA ASN A 161 10.51 -20.39 1.69
C ASN A 161 10.81 -21.26 2.92
N PRO A 162 10.24 -20.97 4.11
CA PRO A 162 10.47 -21.76 5.32
C PRO A 162 10.16 -23.26 5.16
N ALA A 163 9.19 -23.60 4.31
CA ALA A 163 8.83 -25.00 4.04
C ALA A 163 9.89 -25.77 3.25
N GLU A 164 10.83 -25.07 2.63
CA GLU A 164 11.92 -25.62 1.80
C GLU A 164 13.28 -25.55 2.52
N LEU A 165 13.32 -24.99 3.74
CA LEU A 165 14.56 -24.87 4.52
C LEU A 165 14.98 -26.22 5.10
N MET A 166 16.06 -26.78 4.58
CA MET A 166 16.77 -27.90 5.20
C MET A 166 17.72 -27.35 6.28
N PRO A 167 17.72 -27.87 7.52
CA PRO A 167 18.58 -27.37 8.60
C PRO A 167 20.09 -27.41 8.32
N THR A 168 20.50 -28.18 7.32
CA THR A 168 21.89 -28.47 6.97
C THR A 168 22.37 -27.74 5.72
N GLU A 169 21.49 -27.02 5.03
CA GLU A 169 21.86 -26.30 3.81
C GLU A 169 21.93 -24.81 4.09
N ASP A 170 23.11 -24.25 3.85
CA ASP A 170 23.31 -22.81 3.88
C ASP A 170 22.37 -22.14 2.88
N THR A 171 21.74 -21.05 3.31
CA THR A 171 20.78 -20.33 2.49
C THR A 171 21.27 -18.95 2.11
N LEU A 172 20.86 -18.50 0.92
CA LEU A 172 21.11 -17.14 0.48
C LEU A 172 19.98 -16.24 0.99
N VAL A 173 20.34 -15.23 1.74
CA VAL A 173 19.40 -14.23 2.26
C VAL A 173 19.83 -12.87 1.75
N SER A 174 18.91 -12.12 1.16
CA SER A 174 19.17 -10.74 0.76
C SER A 174 18.73 -9.82 1.90
N ILE A 175 19.64 -8.98 2.38
CA ILE A 175 19.38 -7.99 3.45
C ILE A 175 19.74 -6.59 2.98
N GLY A 176 18.92 -5.62 3.35
CA GLY A 176 19.18 -4.20 3.22
C GLY A 176 19.81 -3.72 4.52
N VAL A 177 21.02 -3.17 4.46
CA VAL A 177 21.73 -2.64 5.62
C VAL A 177 21.96 -1.14 5.46
N PRO A 178 21.98 -0.35 6.55
CA PRO A 178 22.40 1.04 6.49
C PRO A 178 23.80 1.17 5.89
N GLU A 179 24.00 2.15 5.02
CA GLU A 179 25.27 2.36 4.30
C GLU A 179 26.45 2.56 5.28
N GLU A 180 26.21 3.23 6.40
CA GLU A 180 27.21 3.44 7.45
C GLU A 180 27.65 2.15 8.17
N SER A 181 26.79 1.12 8.19
CA SER A 181 27.08 -0.17 8.83
C SER A 181 27.70 -1.17 7.86
N LEU A 182 27.72 -0.88 6.55
CA LEU A 182 28.14 -1.80 5.51
C LEU A 182 29.55 -2.39 5.74
N PRO A 183 30.59 -1.61 6.11
CA PRO A 183 31.94 -2.17 6.28
C PRO A 183 32.01 -3.22 7.40
N ASP A 184 31.34 -2.97 8.52
CA ASP A 184 31.30 -3.87 9.66
C ASP A 184 30.50 -5.14 9.34
N VAL A 185 29.38 -5.00 8.62
CA VAL A 185 28.57 -6.14 8.18
C VAL A 185 29.35 -7.00 7.19
N LEU A 186 30.00 -6.41 6.18
CA LEU A 186 30.81 -7.16 5.21
C LEU A 186 31.94 -7.92 5.90
N LYS A 187 32.59 -7.32 6.90
CA LYS A 187 33.60 -8.01 7.70
C LYS A 187 33.04 -9.20 8.46
N ALA A 188 31.88 -9.06 9.10
CA ALA A 188 31.23 -10.17 9.83
C ALA A 188 30.76 -11.29 8.89
N VAL A 189 30.23 -10.94 7.72
CA VAL A 189 29.80 -11.88 6.67
C VAL A 189 30.98 -12.66 6.10
N ALA A 190 32.08 -11.98 5.78
CA ALA A 190 33.27 -12.62 5.21
C ALA A 190 33.87 -13.69 6.14
N ASN A 191 33.67 -13.55 7.45
CA ASN A 191 34.13 -14.50 8.46
C ASN A 191 33.06 -15.51 8.89
N ASN A 192 31.87 -15.47 8.27
CA ASN A 192 30.71 -16.28 8.66
C ASN A 192 30.39 -16.18 10.16
N ARG A 193 30.26 -14.95 10.69
CA ARG A 193 29.99 -14.68 12.13
C ARG A 193 28.72 -13.88 12.35
N ILE A 194 27.90 -13.78 11.31
CA ILE A 194 26.71 -12.95 11.30
C ILE A 194 25.52 -13.70 11.87
N TRP A 195 24.76 -13.03 12.73
CA TRP A 195 23.46 -13.47 13.25
C TRP A 195 22.39 -12.42 12.98
N LEU A 196 21.22 -12.86 12.52
CA LEU A 196 20.07 -12.00 12.28
C LEU A 196 19.04 -12.21 13.38
N VAL A 197 18.76 -11.17 14.16
CA VAL A 197 17.86 -11.23 15.31
C VAL A 197 16.65 -10.35 15.05
N GLY A 198 15.47 -10.96 15.03
CA GLY A 198 14.19 -10.25 14.92
C GLY A 198 13.79 -9.55 16.22
N ARG A 199 13.12 -8.40 16.10
CA ARG A 199 12.33 -7.80 17.18
C ARG A 199 10.84 -8.12 17.04
#